data_AF-A0A1G8EDI6-F1
#
_entry.id   AF-A0A1G8EDI6-F1
#
_cell.length_a   1.000
_cell.length_b   1.000
_cell.length_c   1.000
_cell.angle_alpha   90.00
_cell.angle_beta   90.00
_cell.angle_gamma   90.00
#
_symmetry.space_group_name_H-M   'P 1'
#
loop_
_entity.id
_entity.type
_entity.pdbx_description
1 polymer ?
#
loop_
_entity_poly.entity_id
_entity_poly.type
_entity_poly.pdbx_seq_one_letter_code
_entity_poly.pdbx_strand_id
1 'polypeptide(L)'
;MITADFSDLGFTFCGKELSFPFHIDELHALLGNSELIKGEYNDVYIWNFLGIRAFSKIDQLVDALELTCQIDDYEGAIQSTFAGQLSMKGEADPVKYYNEHTAERVKLWDTDTSGAFVFNDTSVWYSLRDGYLYALSIQQYVKEEVAVVDVLPMAEGYEYLQAVWSDWLTGISKVVKSDNKYYNLTHGITKEQFDQVSEELEGVVLPAVLVNFYKANNVKWNAVTSAFSLHANGWDYDLLPFDRIGDAWENVNGLFDDEDVDADLLTKYSDKVKATGYANPKWIPFAEGRNGDFLLIDTDPSDKGDYGQIVELQNEAWERTVVAGSLEELIYREIGSLEQGGTEKYMFIVEHGAF
;
A
#
# COMPACT_ATOMS: atom_id res chain seq x y z
N MET A 1 17.38 28.48 -26.60
CA MET A 1 17.78 27.51 -25.57
C MET A 1 16.51 27.08 -24.88
N ILE A 2 16.26 25.78 -24.74
CA ILE A 2 15.03 25.27 -24.13
C ILE A 2 15.17 25.39 -22.62
N THR A 3 14.15 25.93 -21.94
CA THR A 3 14.11 26.07 -20.49
C THR A 3 12.80 25.50 -19.95
N ALA A 4 12.87 24.70 -18.89
CA ALA A 4 11.72 24.20 -18.14
C ALA A 4 11.87 24.68 -16.69
N ASP A 5 11.01 25.59 -16.25
CA ASP A 5 11.08 26.21 -14.93
C ASP A 5 9.80 25.92 -14.13
N PHE A 6 9.99 25.46 -12.91
CA PHE A 6 8.92 25.15 -11.96
C PHE A 6 9.05 26.06 -10.74
N SER A 7 8.02 26.87 -10.50
CA SER A 7 8.00 27.83 -9.40
C SER A 7 6.65 27.85 -8.72
N ASP A 8 6.47 28.68 -7.69
CA ASP A 8 5.16 28.87 -7.05
C ASP A 8 4.11 29.45 -8.01
N LEU A 9 4.52 29.99 -9.16
CA LEU A 9 3.63 30.46 -10.21
C LEU A 9 3.15 29.34 -11.16
N GLY A 10 3.73 28.14 -11.07
CA GLY A 10 3.41 27.02 -11.95
C GLY A 10 4.55 26.65 -12.89
N PHE A 11 4.19 26.08 -14.04
CA PHE A 11 5.14 25.59 -15.03
C PHE A 11 5.33 26.58 -16.18
N THR A 12 6.59 26.97 -16.42
CA THR A 12 6.99 27.80 -17.55
C THR A 12 7.93 27.02 -18.46
N PHE A 13 7.61 26.98 -19.74
CA PHE A 13 8.41 26.31 -20.77
C PHE A 13 8.84 27.32 -21.84
N CYS A 14 10.15 27.43 -22.07
CA CYS A 14 10.77 28.43 -22.96
C CYS A 14 10.30 29.87 -22.66
N GLY A 15 10.08 30.19 -21.38
CA GLY A 15 9.60 31.52 -20.93
C GLY A 15 8.11 31.76 -21.10
N LYS A 16 7.34 30.76 -21.55
CA LYS A 16 5.88 30.80 -21.66
C LYS A 16 5.23 29.92 -20.59
N GLU A 17 4.28 30.48 -19.86
CA GLU A 17 3.46 29.72 -18.92
C GLU A 17 2.58 28.72 -19.68
N LEU A 18 2.58 27.46 -19.26
CA LEU A 18 1.75 26.40 -19.83
C LEU A 18 0.85 25.81 -18.74
N SER A 19 -0.44 25.70 -19.03
CA SER A 19 -1.43 25.04 -18.17
C SER A 19 -2.04 23.87 -18.92
N PHE A 20 -2.17 22.73 -18.25
CA PHE A 20 -2.71 21.51 -18.86
C PHE A 20 -4.24 21.46 -18.73
N PRO A 21 -4.96 20.89 -19.72
CA PRO A 21 -4.43 20.55 -21.05
C PRO A 21 -4.23 21.80 -21.93
N PHE A 22 -3.28 21.74 -22.86
CA PHE A 22 -3.05 22.80 -23.85
C PHE A 22 -2.96 22.24 -25.27
N HIS A 23 -3.08 23.09 -26.29
CA HIS A 23 -3.04 22.64 -27.69
C HIS A 23 -1.61 22.35 -28.17
N ILE A 24 -1.38 21.27 -28.92
CA ILE A 24 -0.05 20.87 -29.40
C ILE A 24 0.69 21.96 -30.19
N ASP A 25 -0.04 22.84 -30.87
CA ASP A 25 0.51 24.00 -31.59
C ASP A 25 1.39 24.88 -30.70
N GLU A 26 1.12 24.93 -29.40
CA GLU A 26 1.94 25.68 -28.44
C GLU A 26 3.36 25.11 -28.35
N LEU A 27 3.52 23.79 -28.41
CA LEU A 27 4.83 23.15 -28.46
C LEU A 27 5.44 23.20 -29.86
N HIS A 28 4.66 23.05 -30.92
CA HIS A 28 5.20 23.19 -32.28
C HIS A 28 5.76 24.59 -32.55
N ALA A 29 5.12 25.63 -31.99
CA ALA A 29 5.63 27.00 -32.08
C ALA A 29 6.97 27.19 -31.35
N LEU A 30 7.23 26.42 -30.27
CA LEU A 30 8.42 26.53 -29.45
C LEU A 30 9.56 25.60 -29.90
N LEU A 31 9.22 24.39 -30.36
CA LEU A 31 10.14 23.28 -30.59
C LEU A 31 10.24 22.88 -32.07
N GLY A 32 9.34 23.37 -32.93
CA GLY A 32 9.17 22.90 -34.29
C GLY A 32 8.37 21.59 -34.37
N ASN A 33 8.36 20.98 -35.55
CA ASN A 33 7.58 19.77 -35.82
C ASN A 33 8.06 18.58 -34.97
N SER A 34 7.11 17.80 -34.47
CA SER A 34 7.35 16.53 -33.81
C SER A 34 7.11 15.34 -34.75
N GLU A 35 7.66 14.19 -34.38
CA GLU A 35 7.17 12.90 -34.85
C GLU A 35 5.88 12.55 -34.09
N LEU A 36 4.87 12.00 -34.78
CA LEU A 36 3.61 11.59 -34.18
C LEU A 36 3.46 10.07 -34.25
N ILE A 37 3.29 9.44 -33.10
CA ILE A 37 2.89 8.04 -32.97
C ILE A 37 1.44 8.00 -32.48
N LYS A 38 0.55 7.39 -33.26
CA LYS A 38 -0.84 7.20 -32.86
C LYS A 38 -1.01 5.91 -32.08
N GLY A 39 -1.56 6.01 -30.88
CA GLY A 39 -1.88 4.88 -30.01
C GLY A 39 -3.38 4.61 -29.92
N GLU A 40 -3.73 3.48 -29.31
CA GLU A 40 -5.13 3.14 -29.01
C GLU A 40 -5.74 4.04 -27.93
N TYR A 41 -4.93 4.45 -26.95
CA TYR A 41 -5.36 5.22 -25.78
C TYR A 41 -4.87 6.68 -25.78
N ASN A 42 -3.77 6.95 -26.48
CA ASN A 42 -3.14 8.25 -26.54
C ASN A 42 -2.28 8.42 -27.80
N ASP A 43 -2.24 9.64 -28.31
CA ASP A 43 -1.28 10.09 -29.31
C ASP A 43 -0.02 10.61 -28.59
N VAL A 44 1.15 10.30 -29.16
CA VAL A 44 2.46 10.68 -28.62
C VAL A 44 3.20 11.55 -29.63
N TYR A 45 3.54 12.77 -29.23
CA TYR A 45 4.35 13.70 -30.00
C TYR A 45 5.79 13.68 -29.47
N ILE A 46 6.76 13.40 -30.34
CA ILE A 46 8.14 13.13 -29.95
C ILE A 46 9.09 14.13 -30.63
N TRP A 47 9.94 14.76 -29.83
CA TRP A 47 11.10 15.52 -30.30
C TRP A 47 12.37 14.76 -29.92
N ASN A 48 12.74 13.79 -30.77
CA ASN A 48 13.78 12.80 -30.51
C ASN A 48 15.11 13.39 -30.01
N PHE A 49 15.57 14.46 -30.64
CA PHE A 49 16.87 15.10 -30.33
C PHE A 49 16.78 16.16 -29.24
N LEU A 50 15.58 16.40 -28.69
CA LEU A 50 15.36 17.32 -27.58
C LEU A 50 15.10 16.59 -26.27
N GLY A 51 14.87 15.27 -26.30
CA GLY A 51 14.52 14.48 -25.12
C GLY A 51 13.14 14.85 -24.55
N ILE A 52 12.17 15.16 -25.40
CA ILE A 52 10.82 15.60 -25.02
C ILE A 52 9.76 14.71 -25.67
N ARG A 53 8.77 14.31 -24.87
CA ARG A 53 7.53 13.66 -25.32
C ARG A 53 6.33 14.44 -24.81
N ALA A 54 5.26 14.53 -25.60
CA ALA A 54 3.97 15.05 -25.17
C ALA A 54 2.88 14.01 -25.45
N PHE A 55 1.96 13.85 -24.51
CA PHE A 55 0.91 12.84 -24.57
C PHE A 55 -0.46 13.50 -24.65
N SER A 56 -1.32 12.95 -25.50
CA SER A 56 -2.64 13.51 -25.79
C SER A 56 -3.67 12.38 -25.80
N LYS A 57 -4.63 12.39 -24.87
CA LYS A 57 -5.76 11.45 -24.86
C LYS A 57 -6.92 11.91 -25.75
N ILE A 58 -7.02 13.23 -25.94
CA ILE A 58 -8.03 13.89 -26.77
C ILE A 58 -7.29 14.63 -27.86
N ASP A 59 -7.66 14.38 -29.12
CA ASP A 59 -7.00 14.90 -30.34
C ASP A 59 -6.41 16.32 -30.15
N GLN A 60 -5.08 16.41 -30.27
CA GLN A 60 -4.27 17.64 -30.20
C GLN A 60 -4.25 18.38 -28.85
N LEU A 61 -4.98 17.91 -27.84
CA LEU A 61 -4.87 18.41 -26.47
C LEU A 61 -3.83 17.61 -25.71
N VAL A 62 -2.74 18.26 -25.34
CA VAL A 62 -1.63 17.69 -24.56
C VAL A 62 -2.03 17.71 -23.10
N ASP A 63 -2.13 16.53 -22.50
CA ASP A 63 -2.48 16.34 -21.09
C ASP A 63 -1.24 16.12 -20.21
N ALA A 64 -0.13 15.69 -20.81
CA ALA A 64 1.14 15.48 -20.12
C ALA A 64 2.34 15.75 -21.03
N LEU A 65 3.42 16.25 -20.43
CA LEU A 65 4.72 16.46 -21.04
C LEU A 65 5.76 15.64 -20.27
N GLU A 66 6.68 14.99 -20.96
CA GLU A 66 7.76 14.24 -20.32
C GLU A 66 9.12 14.72 -20.83
N LEU A 67 10.03 14.93 -19.87
CA LEU A 67 11.43 15.27 -20.12
C LEU A 67 12.30 14.07 -19.79
N THR A 68 13.01 13.54 -20.78
CA THR A 68 13.82 12.33 -20.61
C THR A 68 15.18 12.65 -19.99
N CYS A 69 15.51 12.03 -18.86
CA CYS A 69 16.80 12.18 -18.19
C CYS A 69 17.78 11.03 -18.52
N GLN A 70 17.26 9.84 -18.84
CA GLN A 70 18.05 8.69 -19.31
C GLN A 70 17.32 7.97 -20.45
N ILE A 71 18.10 7.43 -21.39
CA ILE A 71 17.58 6.72 -22.55
C ILE A 71 17.35 5.25 -22.17
N ASP A 72 16.13 4.77 -22.40
CA ASP A 72 15.80 3.35 -22.26
C ASP A 72 16.24 2.56 -23.51
N ASP A 73 16.47 1.25 -23.34
CA ASP A 73 16.87 0.33 -24.42
C ASP A 73 15.66 -0.46 -24.94
N TYR A 74 14.81 0.19 -25.76
CA TYR A 74 13.72 -0.47 -26.50
C TYR A 74 13.41 0.23 -27.83
N GLU A 75 12.70 -0.48 -28.71
CA GLU A 75 12.31 0.04 -30.03
C GLU A 75 11.33 1.21 -29.92
N GLY A 76 11.70 2.38 -30.45
CA GLY A 76 10.92 3.62 -30.30
C GLY A 76 11.27 4.45 -29.07
N ALA A 77 12.32 4.07 -28.32
CA ALA A 77 12.88 4.92 -27.29
C ALA A 77 13.40 6.24 -27.87
N ILE A 78 13.32 7.30 -27.07
CA ILE A 78 13.79 8.62 -27.47
C ILE A 78 15.31 8.60 -27.70
N GLN A 79 15.76 9.34 -28.71
CA GLN A 79 17.15 9.24 -29.18
C GLN A 79 18.14 10.10 -28.39
N SER A 80 17.67 11.00 -27.54
CA SER A 80 18.51 11.82 -26.67
C SER A 80 17.88 12.07 -25.31
N THR A 81 18.72 12.36 -24.32
CA THR A 81 18.27 12.99 -23.08
C THR A 81 17.84 14.44 -23.33
N PHE A 82 17.16 15.03 -22.36
CA PHE A 82 16.66 16.38 -22.41
C PHE A 82 17.81 17.37 -22.60
N ALA A 83 17.76 18.12 -23.69
CA ALA A 83 18.83 19.03 -24.09
C ALA A 83 18.68 20.46 -23.50
N GLY A 84 17.62 20.70 -22.73
CA GLY A 84 17.31 22.00 -22.14
C GLY A 84 17.89 22.20 -20.74
N GLN A 85 17.64 23.38 -20.19
CA GLN A 85 17.86 23.68 -18.77
C GLN A 85 16.59 23.41 -17.99
N LEU A 86 16.74 22.82 -16.81
CA LEU A 86 15.65 22.58 -15.87
C LEU A 86 15.90 23.38 -14.60
N SER A 87 14.85 23.92 -14.00
CA SER A 87 14.92 24.47 -12.66
C SER A 87 13.67 24.21 -11.83
N MET A 88 13.85 23.87 -10.56
CA MET A 88 12.79 23.67 -9.57
C MET A 88 13.05 24.62 -8.41
N LYS A 89 12.27 25.71 -8.35
CA LYS A 89 12.45 26.83 -7.40
C LYS A 89 13.90 27.36 -7.36
N GLY A 90 14.56 27.40 -8.52
CA GLY A 90 15.94 27.88 -8.65
C GLY A 90 17.02 26.80 -8.49
N GLU A 91 16.70 25.58 -8.08
CA GLU A 91 17.63 24.44 -8.11
C GLU A 91 17.67 23.86 -9.53
N ALA A 92 18.87 23.66 -10.09
CA ALA A 92 19.03 23.20 -11.48
C ALA A 92 19.21 21.68 -11.59
N ASP A 93 19.54 21.01 -10.48
CA ASP A 93 19.64 19.55 -10.42
C ASP A 93 18.33 18.95 -9.86
N PRO A 94 17.51 18.29 -10.70
CA PRO A 94 16.24 17.71 -10.25
C PRO A 94 16.43 16.59 -9.22
N VAL A 95 17.54 15.84 -9.27
CA VAL A 95 17.82 14.75 -8.33
C VAL A 95 18.19 15.33 -6.97
N LYS A 96 18.97 16.42 -6.96
CA LYS A 96 19.25 17.15 -5.73
C LYS A 96 17.98 17.71 -5.09
N TYR A 97 17.14 18.40 -5.88
CA TYR A 97 15.86 18.93 -5.39
C TYR A 97 14.98 17.80 -4.82
N TYR A 98 14.89 16.67 -5.52
CA TYR A 98 14.17 15.49 -5.05
C TYR A 98 14.62 15.07 -3.65
N ASN A 99 15.93 14.86 -3.45
CA ASN A 99 16.50 14.35 -2.21
C ASN A 99 16.42 15.33 -1.03
N GLU A 100 16.51 16.64 -1.27
CA GLU A 100 16.48 17.66 -0.21
C GLU A 100 15.05 18.01 0.25
N HIS A 101 14.04 17.74 -0.57
CA HIS A 101 12.65 18.16 -0.34
C HIS A 101 11.67 16.98 -0.12
N THR A 102 12.12 15.90 0.55
CA THR A 102 11.30 14.69 0.80
C THR A 102 9.92 14.98 1.41
N ALA A 103 9.83 15.93 2.33
CA ALA A 103 8.59 16.31 3.01
C ALA A 103 7.58 17.07 2.13
N GLU A 104 8.00 17.57 0.96
CA GLU A 104 7.13 18.28 0.01
C GLU A 104 6.57 17.35 -1.07
N ARG A 105 7.03 16.09 -1.12
CA ARG A 105 6.56 15.10 -2.10
C ARG A 105 5.12 14.69 -1.78
N VAL A 106 4.30 14.56 -2.82
CA VAL A 106 2.94 14.05 -2.74
C VAL A 106 2.80 12.79 -3.60
N LYS A 107 1.98 11.85 -3.16
CA LYS A 107 1.53 10.75 -4.00
C LYS A 107 0.52 11.28 -5.01
N LEU A 108 0.69 10.92 -6.28
CA LEU A 108 -0.33 11.18 -7.29
C LEU A 108 -1.40 10.07 -7.37
N TRP A 109 -1.10 8.89 -6.83
CA TRP A 109 -2.02 7.77 -6.66
C TRP A 109 -1.52 6.86 -5.52
N ASP A 110 -2.37 5.94 -5.03
CA ASP A 110 -2.10 5.12 -3.86
C ASP A 110 -0.77 4.33 -3.90
N THR A 111 -0.47 3.74 -5.06
CA THR A 111 0.71 2.91 -5.31
C THR A 111 1.89 3.69 -5.88
N ASP A 112 1.85 5.02 -5.84
CA ASP A 112 2.96 5.87 -6.26
C ASP A 112 4.17 5.67 -5.34
N THR A 113 5.27 5.17 -5.91
CA THR A 113 6.49 4.81 -5.19
C THR A 113 7.58 5.87 -5.25
N SER A 114 7.43 6.91 -6.06
CA SER A 114 8.44 7.97 -6.24
C SER A 114 7.88 9.37 -5.96
N GLY A 115 6.58 9.56 -6.13
CA GLY A 115 5.92 10.79 -5.76
C GLY A 115 6.20 11.91 -6.76
N ALA A 116 5.53 13.03 -6.51
CA ALA A 116 5.61 14.23 -7.31
C ALA A 116 5.79 15.47 -6.45
N PHE A 117 6.27 16.55 -7.06
CA PHE A 117 6.16 17.89 -6.51
C PHE A 117 5.03 18.64 -7.19
N VAL A 118 4.35 19.50 -6.45
CA VAL A 118 3.25 20.32 -6.97
C VAL A 118 3.69 21.78 -7.01
N PHE A 119 3.58 22.37 -8.19
CA PHE A 119 3.88 23.76 -8.49
C PHE A 119 2.59 24.40 -9.02
N ASN A 120 1.88 25.14 -8.16
CA ASN A 120 0.54 25.66 -8.43
C ASN A 120 -0.45 24.53 -8.82
N ASP A 121 -0.84 24.47 -10.09
CA ASP A 121 -1.78 23.50 -10.68
C ASP A 121 -1.07 22.41 -11.50
N THR A 122 0.26 22.33 -11.41
CA THR A 122 1.08 21.38 -12.18
C THR A 122 1.83 20.43 -11.24
N SER A 123 1.77 19.13 -11.52
CA SER A 123 2.58 18.12 -10.84
C SER A 123 3.77 17.71 -11.69
N VAL A 124 4.92 17.50 -11.05
CA VAL A 124 6.13 16.91 -11.66
C VAL A 124 6.45 15.59 -10.94
N TRP A 125 6.09 14.49 -11.58
CA TRP A 125 6.33 13.14 -11.09
C TRP A 125 7.69 12.62 -11.55
N TYR A 126 8.38 11.93 -10.64
CA TYR A 126 9.73 11.44 -10.86
C TYR A 126 9.73 9.97 -11.26
N SER A 127 10.14 9.66 -12.50
CA SER A 127 10.32 8.28 -12.93
C SER A 127 11.67 7.76 -12.43
N LEU A 128 11.67 7.15 -11.25
CA LEU A 128 12.85 6.54 -10.64
C LEU A 128 12.84 5.03 -10.84
N ARG A 129 13.97 4.47 -11.28
CA ARG A 129 14.22 3.02 -11.33
C ARG A 129 15.62 2.76 -10.78
N ASP A 130 15.74 1.84 -9.82
CA ASP A 130 17.00 1.49 -9.16
C ASP A 130 17.81 2.71 -8.64
N GLY A 131 17.11 3.75 -8.18
CA GLY A 131 17.71 5.00 -7.68
C GLY A 131 18.14 6.00 -8.76
N TYR A 132 17.89 5.70 -10.04
CA TYR A 132 18.21 6.56 -11.17
C TYR A 132 16.97 7.28 -11.71
N LEU A 133 17.10 8.58 -12.00
CA LEU A 133 16.07 9.37 -12.66
C LEU A 133 16.07 9.13 -14.16
N TYR A 134 15.01 8.50 -14.65
CA TYR A 134 14.80 8.22 -16.07
C TYR A 134 14.06 9.34 -16.79
N ALA A 135 13.06 9.93 -16.15
CA ALA A 135 12.26 10.99 -16.74
C ALA A 135 11.51 11.80 -15.68
N LEU A 136 11.10 13.00 -16.06
CA LEU A 136 10.14 13.82 -15.31
C LEU A 136 8.85 13.89 -16.11
N SER A 137 7.74 13.46 -15.51
CA SER A 137 6.40 13.56 -16.10
C SER A 137 5.66 14.74 -15.51
N ILE A 138 5.23 15.65 -16.36
CA ILE A 138 4.63 16.94 -16.02
C ILE A 138 3.20 16.91 -16.52
N GLN A 139 2.24 17.21 -15.64
CA GLN A 139 0.82 17.17 -15.98
C GLN A 139 0.02 18.07 -15.04
N GLN A 140 -1.28 18.24 -15.32
CA GLN A 140 -2.18 18.91 -14.40
C GLN A 140 -2.20 18.17 -13.05
N TYR A 141 -1.98 18.92 -11.97
CA TYR A 141 -2.24 18.42 -10.64
C TYR A 141 -3.71 18.63 -10.29
N VAL A 142 -4.44 17.52 -10.20
CA VAL A 142 -5.77 17.50 -9.62
C VAL A 142 -5.61 16.99 -8.20
N LYS A 143 -5.78 17.87 -7.22
CA LYS A 143 -5.81 17.44 -5.83
C LYS A 143 -6.96 16.46 -5.66
N GLU A 144 -6.64 15.21 -5.34
CA GLU A 144 -7.66 14.23 -5.00
C GLU A 144 -8.39 14.74 -3.76
N GLU A 145 -9.67 15.10 -3.93
CA GLU A 145 -10.53 15.30 -2.78
C GLU A 145 -10.67 13.93 -2.14
N VAL A 146 -10.06 13.75 -0.95
CA VAL A 146 -10.22 12.53 -0.17
C VAL A 146 -11.72 12.35 0.03
N ALA A 147 -12.31 11.41 -0.71
CA ALA A 147 -13.71 11.09 -0.56
C ALA A 147 -13.94 10.80 0.92
N VAL A 148 -14.92 11.47 1.52
CA VAL A 148 -15.31 11.16 2.90
C VAL A 148 -15.87 9.74 2.85
N VAL A 149 -15.06 8.77 3.25
CA VAL A 149 -15.47 7.37 3.29
C VAL A 149 -16.41 7.20 4.48
N ASP A 150 -17.62 6.73 4.21
CA ASP A 150 -18.61 6.43 5.25
C ASP A 150 -18.23 5.12 5.95
N VAL A 151 -17.39 5.25 6.97
CA VAL A 151 -16.92 4.12 7.78
C VAL A 151 -17.97 3.69 8.79
N LEU A 152 -18.04 2.40 9.06
CA LEU A 152 -18.97 1.86 10.06
C LEU A 152 -18.62 2.37 11.47
N PRO A 153 -19.60 2.90 12.22
CA PRO A 153 -19.35 3.35 13.58
C PRO A 153 -19.06 2.16 14.49
N MET A 154 -18.07 2.34 15.35
CA MET A 154 -17.75 1.39 16.42
C MET A 154 -18.96 1.19 17.33
N ALA A 155 -19.19 -0.05 17.75
CA ALA A 155 -20.26 -0.39 18.68
C ALA A 155 -19.92 0.03 20.11
N GLU A 156 -20.94 0.32 20.91
CA GLU A 156 -20.80 0.63 22.34
C GLU A 156 -20.06 -0.49 23.07
N GLY A 157 -19.08 -0.11 23.90
CA GLY A 157 -18.27 -1.05 24.69
C GLY A 157 -16.98 -1.52 24.00
N TYR A 158 -16.74 -1.11 22.75
CA TYR A 158 -15.53 -1.44 21.99
C TYR A 158 -14.56 -0.26 21.81
N GLU A 159 -14.84 0.90 22.41
CA GLU A 159 -14.07 2.15 22.25
C GLU A 159 -12.58 1.99 22.58
N TYR A 160 -12.27 1.04 23.46
CA TYR A 160 -10.90 0.70 23.84
C TYR A 160 -10.06 0.20 22.66
N LEU A 161 -10.66 -0.39 21.62
CA LEU A 161 -9.95 -0.85 20.41
C LEU A 161 -9.37 0.32 19.60
N GLN A 162 -9.96 1.52 19.72
CA GLN A 162 -9.37 2.71 19.13
C GLN A 162 -8.07 3.11 19.85
N ALA A 163 -8.00 2.91 21.17
CA ALA A 163 -6.76 3.10 21.93
C ALA A 163 -5.70 2.07 21.55
N VAL A 164 -6.08 0.79 21.40
CA VAL A 164 -5.18 -0.28 20.94
C VAL A 164 -4.52 0.08 19.60
N TRP A 165 -5.32 0.53 18.62
CA TRP A 165 -4.78 1.02 17.34
C TRP A 165 -3.88 2.23 17.51
N SER A 166 -4.28 3.23 18.30
CA SER A 166 -3.50 4.44 18.52
C SER A 166 -2.12 4.13 19.14
N ASP A 167 -2.08 3.21 20.10
CA ASP A 167 -0.85 2.77 20.76
C ASP A 167 0.04 2.01 19.75
N TRP A 168 -0.56 1.12 18.95
CA TRP A 168 0.18 0.36 17.93
C TRP A 168 0.76 1.26 16.84
N LEU A 169 -0.03 2.21 16.33
CA LEU A 169 0.40 3.23 15.38
C LEU A 169 1.55 4.06 15.93
N THR A 170 1.46 4.47 17.20
CA THR A 170 2.52 5.22 17.88
C THR A 170 3.80 4.39 18.01
N GLY A 171 3.68 3.09 18.26
CA GLY A 171 4.80 2.15 18.26
C GLY A 171 5.47 2.06 16.89
N ILE A 172 4.69 1.73 15.86
CA ILE A 172 5.17 1.56 14.48
C ILE A 172 5.79 2.86 13.95
N SER A 173 5.18 4.02 14.19
CA SER A 173 5.66 5.31 13.67
C SER A 173 7.05 5.72 14.17
N LYS A 174 7.54 5.10 15.25
CA LYS A 174 8.91 5.31 15.74
C LYS A 174 9.96 4.61 14.86
N VAL A 175 9.56 3.62 14.06
CA VAL A 175 10.45 2.77 13.26
C VAL A 175 10.16 2.91 11.78
N VAL A 176 8.88 2.84 11.39
CA VAL A 176 8.42 2.95 10.01
C VAL A 176 7.69 4.27 9.84
N LYS A 177 8.20 5.13 8.95
CA LYS A 177 7.56 6.41 8.62
C LYS A 177 6.26 6.18 7.85
N SER A 178 5.29 7.07 8.02
CA SER A 178 3.98 6.97 7.36
C SER A 178 4.02 7.15 5.85
N ASP A 179 5.11 7.70 5.31
CA ASP A 179 5.35 7.82 3.86
C ASP A 179 5.99 6.55 3.27
N ASN A 180 6.38 5.57 4.09
CA ASN A 180 6.96 4.32 3.62
C ASN A 180 5.94 3.53 2.79
N LYS A 181 6.34 2.96 1.65
CA LYS A 181 5.40 2.21 0.78
C LYS A 181 4.78 0.97 1.41
N TYR A 182 5.38 0.42 2.47
CA TYR A 182 4.84 -0.70 3.23
C TYR A 182 4.04 -0.24 4.47
N TYR A 183 3.96 1.07 4.74
CA TYR A 183 3.02 1.64 5.70
C TYR A 183 1.62 1.67 5.08
N ASN A 184 0.95 0.51 5.12
CA ASN A 184 -0.27 0.20 4.38
C ASN A 184 -1.57 0.46 5.17
N LEU A 185 -1.56 1.40 6.11
CA LEU A 185 -2.77 1.78 6.87
C LEU A 185 -3.86 2.36 5.95
N THR A 186 -5.11 2.07 6.26
CA THR A 186 -6.26 2.74 5.64
C THR A 186 -7.40 2.95 6.65
N HIS A 187 -8.46 3.63 6.21
CA HIS A 187 -9.61 3.96 7.05
C HIS A 187 -10.32 2.71 7.57
N GLY A 188 -11.17 2.86 8.59
CA GLY A 188 -12.02 1.78 9.06
C GLY A 188 -12.96 1.23 7.98
N ILE A 189 -13.48 0.02 8.19
CA ILE A 189 -14.29 -0.67 7.19
C ILE A 189 -15.61 0.04 6.87
N THR A 190 -16.06 -0.04 5.62
CA THR A 190 -17.38 0.43 5.19
C THR A 190 -18.47 -0.64 5.42
N LYS A 191 -19.73 -0.23 5.25
CA LYS A 191 -20.86 -1.16 5.27
C LYS A 191 -20.76 -2.20 4.15
N GLU A 192 -20.35 -1.80 2.95
CA GLU A 192 -20.20 -2.73 1.82
C GLU A 192 -19.12 -3.78 2.09
N GLN A 193 -17.96 -3.37 2.62
CA GLN A 193 -16.89 -4.31 2.98
C GLN A 193 -17.36 -5.30 4.04
N PHE A 194 -18.08 -4.82 5.06
CA PHE A 194 -18.68 -5.69 6.09
C PHE A 194 -19.66 -6.70 5.50
N ASP A 195 -20.56 -6.24 4.63
CA ASP A 195 -21.59 -7.11 4.04
C ASP A 195 -20.98 -8.16 3.12
N GLN A 196 -20.01 -7.79 2.30
CA GLN A 196 -19.29 -8.72 1.43
C GLN A 196 -18.65 -9.87 2.23
N VAL A 197 -17.82 -9.54 3.23
CA VAL A 197 -17.12 -10.56 4.03
C VAL A 197 -18.11 -11.40 4.85
N SER A 198 -19.20 -10.78 5.33
CA SER A 198 -20.23 -11.52 6.06
C SER A 198 -20.99 -12.51 5.17
N GLU A 199 -21.15 -12.22 3.87
CA GLU A 199 -21.73 -13.14 2.89
C GLU A 199 -20.77 -14.28 2.54
N GLU A 200 -19.46 -14.00 2.46
CA GLU A 200 -18.41 -14.99 2.18
C GLU A 200 -18.24 -16.02 3.31
N LEU A 201 -18.43 -15.63 4.57
CA LEU A 201 -18.35 -16.52 5.73
C LEU A 201 -19.64 -17.34 5.90
N GLU A 202 -19.81 -18.37 5.08
CA GLU A 202 -21.01 -19.22 5.04
C GLU A 202 -21.39 -19.80 6.42
N GLY A 203 -22.38 -19.20 7.07
CA GLY A 203 -22.93 -19.68 8.34
C GLY A 203 -22.07 -19.39 9.57
N VAL A 204 -21.02 -18.58 9.44
CA VAL A 204 -20.15 -18.20 10.56
C VAL A 204 -20.30 -16.71 10.87
N VAL A 205 -20.52 -16.38 12.14
CA VAL A 205 -20.68 -14.99 12.57
C VAL A 205 -19.30 -14.41 12.89
N LEU A 206 -18.94 -13.32 12.22
CA LEU A 206 -17.71 -12.59 12.53
C LEU A 206 -17.71 -12.14 14.01
N PRO A 207 -16.61 -12.39 14.75
CA PRO A 207 -16.54 -11.99 16.15
C PRO A 207 -16.53 -10.47 16.28
N ALA A 208 -17.36 -9.94 17.19
CA ALA A 208 -17.54 -8.50 17.35
C ALA A 208 -16.24 -7.73 17.67
N VAL A 209 -15.28 -8.36 18.35
CA VAL A 209 -13.95 -7.78 18.60
C VAL A 209 -13.19 -7.52 17.30
N LEU A 210 -13.21 -8.47 16.35
CA LEU A 210 -12.56 -8.34 15.06
C LEU A 210 -13.21 -7.25 14.22
N VAL A 211 -14.55 -7.29 14.13
CA VAL A 211 -15.30 -6.28 13.35
C VAL A 211 -15.01 -4.88 13.89
N ASN A 212 -15.11 -4.67 15.21
CA ASN A 212 -14.86 -3.34 15.79
C ASN A 212 -13.39 -2.92 15.74
N PHE A 213 -12.45 -3.87 15.76
CA PHE A 213 -11.05 -3.58 15.50
C PHE A 213 -10.85 -2.99 14.10
N TYR A 214 -11.49 -3.58 13.08
CA TYR A 214 -11.43 -3.08 11.70
C TYR A 214 -12.28 -1.84 11.44
N LYS A 215 -13.27 -1.53 12.28
CA LYS A 215 -13.98 -0.25 12.24
C LYS A 215 -13.11 0.93 12.68
N ALA A 216 -12.09 0.69 13.49
CA ALA A 216 -11.15 1.74 13.90
C ALA A 216 -10.18 2.07 12.76
N ASN A 217 -9.49 1.07 12.22
CA ASN A 217 -8.63 1.19 11.04
C ASN A 217 -8.59 -0.15 10.30
N ASN A 218 -8.22 -0.11 9.02
CA ASN A 218 -7.96 -1.29 8.21
C ASN A 218 -6.57 -1.17 7.57
N VAL A 219 -6.14 -2.17 6.81
CA VAL A 219 -4.90 -2.14 6.03
C VAL A 219 -5.17 -2.48 4.56
N LYS A 220 -4.31 -1.99 3.67
CA LYS A 220 -4.29 -2.38 2.25
C LYS A 220 -3.39 -3.59 2.06
N TRP A 221 -3.78 -4.49 1.18
CA TRP A 221 -2.91 -5.62 0.86
C TRP A 221 -1.63 -5.14 0.17
N ASN A 222 -0.50 -5.76 0.51
CA ASN A 222 0.76 -5.55 -0.18
C ASN A 222 1.36 -6.93 -0.51
N ALA A 223 1.85 -7.09 -1.74
CA ALA A 223 2.39 -8.37 -2.21
C ALA A 223 3.73 -8.76 -1.56
N VAL A 224 4.42 -7.80 -0.92
CA VAL A 224 5.80 -7.98 -0.45
C VAL A 224 5.90 -7.98 1.06
N THR A 225 5.30 -7.03 1.78
CA THR A 225 5.27 -6.97 3.27
C THR A 225 4.31 -5.88 3.77
N SER A 226 3.93 -5.95 5.05
CA SER A 226 3.10 -4.99 5.77
C SER A 226 3.84 -4.43 6.99
N ALA A 227 3.76 -3.12 7.22
CA ALA A 227 4.22 -2.51 8.48
C ALA A 227 3.32 -2.90 9.66
N PHE A 228 2.10 -3.35 9.40
CA PHE A 228 1.16 -3.85 10.40
C PHE A 228 1.23 -5.38 10.38
N SER A 229 2.13 -5.93 11.18
CA SER A 229 2.37 -7.37 11.31
C SER A 229 2.54 -7.78 12.78
N LEU A 230 2.19 -9.04 13.06
CA LEU A 230 2.18 -9.66 14.38
C LEU A 230 3.23 -10.76 14.44
N HIS A 231 3.91 -10.92 15.56
CA HIS A 231 4.93 -11.92 15.76
C HIS A 231 4.42 -13.04 16.67
N ALA A 232 4.52 -14.28 16.20
CA ALA A 232 4.17 -15.45 16.98
C ALA A 232 5.14 -16.59 16.68
N ASN A 233 5.63 -17.25 17.73
CA ASN A 233 6.49 -18.44 17.64
C ASN A 233 7.68 -18.33 16.66
N GLY A 234 8.28 -17.14 16.52
CA GLY A 234 9.42 -16.91 15.65
C GLY A 234 9.07 -16.51 14.21
N TRP A 235 7.80 -16.35 13.88
CA TRP A 235 7.30 -15.98 12.56
C TRP A 235 6.54 -14.66 12.60
N ASP A 236 6.57 -13.94 11.48
CA ASP A 236 5.82 -12.70 11.28
C ASP A 236 4.60 -12.96 10.39
N TYR A 237 3.47 -12.40 10.82
CA TYR A 237 2.17 -12.53 10.18
C TYR A 237 1.64 -11.15 9.82
N ASP A 238 1.46 -10.88 8.54
CA ASP A 238 0.92 -9.62 8.06
C ASP A 238 -0.58 -9.56 8.37
N LEU A 239 -1.04 -8.45 8.96
CA LEU A 239 -2.46 -8.22 9.20
C LEU A 239 -3.20 -8.26 7.86
N LEU A 240 -4.23 -9.09 7.76
CA LEU A 240 -5.04 -9.17 6.56
C LEU A 240 -5.87 -7.89 6.41
N PRO A 241 -6.03 -7.37 5.19
CA PRO A 241 -7.13 -6.47 4.89
C PRO A 241 -8.47 -7.14 5.20
N PHE A 242 -9.44 -6.38 5.71
CA PHE A 242 -10.72 -6.95 6.09
C PHE A 242 -11.42 -7.71 4.95
N ASP A 243 -11.36 -7.18 3.72
CA ASP A 243 -11.92 -7.78 2.50
C ASP A 243 -11.22 -9.08 2.05
N ARG A 244 -10.09 -9.44 2.67
CA ARG A 244 -9.39 -10.72 2.44
C ARG A 244 -9.74 -11.81 3.45
N ILE A 245 -10.49 -11.47 4.49
CA ILE A 245 -10.85 -12.43 5.55
C ILE A 245 -11.69 -13.57 4.99
N GLY A 246 -12.63 -13.30 4.07
CA GLY A 246 -13.45 -14.34 3.45
C GLY A 246 -12.62 -15.32 2.61
N ASP A 247 -11.80 -14.82 1.68
CA ASP A 247 -10.86 -15.64 0.90
C ASP A 247 -9.94 -16.49 1.80
N ALA A 248 -9.37 -15.88 2.84
CA ALA A 248 -8.49 -16.57 3.77
C ALA A 248 -9.26 -17.64 4.57
N TRP A 249 -10.49 -17.33 4.98
CA TRP A 249 -11.36 -18.26 5.69
C TRP A 249 -11.75 -19.44 4.80
N GLU A 250 -12.08 -19.22 3.52
CA GLU A 250 -12.37 -20.30 2.58
C GLU A 250 -11.17 -21.23 2.43
N ASN A 251 -9.95 -20.67 2.34
CA ASN A 251 -8.73 -21.48 2.30
C ASN A 251 -8.54 -22.32 3.57
N VAL A 252 -8.71 -21.74 4.75
CA VAL A 252 -8.60 -22.45 6.04
C VAL A 252 -9.69 -23.50 6.18
N ASN A 253 -10.92 -23.17 5.81
CA ASN A 253 -12.07 -24.05 5.86
C ASN A 253 -11.96 -25.19 4.82
N GLY A 254 -11.30 -24.96 3.69
CA GLY A 254 -10.97 -26.01 2.72
C GLY A 254 -10.02 -27.08 3.28
N LEU A 255 -9.32 -26.79 4.38
CA LEU A 255 -8.50 -27.76 5.12
C LEU A 255 -9.29 -28.52 6.20
N PHE A 256 -10.54 -28.15 6.47
CA PHE A 256 -11.38 -28.85 7.43
C PHE A 256 -11.77 -30.23 6.88
N ASP A 257 -11.50 -31.25 7.68
CA ASP A 257 -12.04 -32.60 7.52
C ASP A 257 -12.96 -32.91 8.71
N ASP A 258 -14.10 -33.55 8.43
CA ASP A 258 -15.03 -34.04 9.47
C ASP A 258 -14.58 -35.42 10.02
N GLU A 259 -13.28 -35.72 9.88
CA GLU A 259 -12.66 -36.93 10.38
C GLU A 259 -12.06 -36.69 11.77
N ASP A 260 -12.07 -37.71 12.62
CA ASP A 260 -11.42 -37.63 13.93
C ASP A 260 -9.92 -37.35 13.75
N VAL A 261 -9.42 -36.33 14.43
CA VAL A 261 -7.99 -36.00 14.44
C VAL A 261 -7.21 -37.16 15.08
N ASP A 262 -6.17 -37.62 14.39
CA ASP A 262 -5.31 -38.70 14.89
C ASP A 262 -4.77 -38.40 16.30
N ALA A 263 -4.70 -39.44 17.13
CA ALA A 263 -4.27 -39.30 18.53
C ALA A 263 -2.87 -38.69 18.68
N ASP A 264 -1.94 -38.96 17.76
CA ASP A 264 -0.60 -38.38 17.79
C ASP A 264 -0.65 -36.88 17.43
N LEU A 265 -1.51 -36.48 16.49
CA LEU A 265 -1.73 -35.07 16.15
C LEU A 265 -2.39 -34.31 17.30
N LEU A 266 -3.36 -34.92 17.99
CA LEU A 266 -4.00 -34.31 19.16
C LEU A 266 -3.00 -33.94 20.26
N THR A 267 -1.88 -34.67 20.39
CA THR A 267 -0.84 -34.32 21.38
C THR A 267 -0.12 -32.99 21.08
N LYS A 268 -0.21 -32.51 19.83
CA LYS A 268 0.37 -31.25 19.35
C LYS A 268 -0.63 -30.09 19.37
N TYR A 269 -1.89 -30.37 19.70
CA TYR A 269 -2.94 -29.36 19.76
C TYR A 269 -3.02 -28.85 21.19
N SER A 270 -3.21 -27.55 21.35
CA SER A 270 -3.51 -26.98 22.65
C SER A 270 -4.79 -27.61 23.20
N ASP A 271 -4.81 -27.96 24.49
CA ASP A 271 -6.02 -28.46 25.14
C ASP A 271 -7.12 -27.39 25.26
N LYS A 272 -6.81 -26.14 24.90
CA LYS A 272 -7.72 -25.00 24.78
C LYS A 272 -8.44 -24.92 23.44
N VAL A 273 -7.97 -25.62 22.40
CA VAL A 273 -8.66 -25.65 21.11
C VAL A 273 -9.60 -26.84 21.04
N LYS A 274 -10.72 -26.67 20.36
CA LYS A 274 -11.62 -27.77 20.05
C LYS A 274 -11.17 -28.42 18.74
N ALA A 275 -10.54 -29.58 18.85
CA ALA A 275 -10.05 -30.35 17.71
C ALA A 275 -11.21 -31.11 17.03
N THR A 276 -11.88 -30.46 16.08
CA THR A 276 -12.95 -31.06 15.26
C THR A 276 -12.48 -31.59 13.91
N GLY A 277 -11.18 -31.48 13.62
CA GLY A 277 -10.55 -31.79 12.34
C GLY A 277 -9.17 -31.13 12.27
N TYR A 278 -8.54 -31.12 11.09
CA TYR A 278 -7.27 -30.42 10.87
C TYR A 278 -7.38 -28.90 11.09
N ALA A 279 -8.53 -28.33 10.76
CA ALA A 279 -8.94 -26.96 11.04
C ALA A 279 -10.32 -26.96 11.74
N ASN A 280 -10.80 -25.79 12.16
CA ASN A 280 -12.17 -25.63 12.63
C ASN A 280 -12.84 -24.53 11.79
N PRO A 281 -14.03 -24.77 11.19
CA PRO A 281 -14.76 -23.76 10.41
C PRO A 281 -15.03 -22.46 11.18
N LYS A 282 -14.96 -22.48 12.51
CA LYS A 282 -15.16 -21.32 13.40
C LYS A 282 -13.85 -20.62 13.78
N TRP A 283 -12.74 -20.95 13.15
CA TRP A 283 -11.48 -20.22 13.26
C TRP A 283 -11.39 -19.17 12.15
N ILE A 284 -11.41 -17.89 12.53
CA ILE A 284 -11.47 -16.77 11.58
C ILE A 284 -10.07 -16.18 11.37
N PRO A 285 -9.48 -16.25 10.17
CA PRO A 285 -8.17 -15.69 9.91
C PRO A 285 -8.20 -14.16 9.95
N PHE A 286 -7.15 -13.58 10.53
CA PHE A 286 -6.97 -12.13 10.56
C PHE A 286 -5.52 -11.70 10.25
N ALA A 287 -4.57 -12.64 10.19
CA ALA A 287 -3.22 -12.38 9.71
C ALA A 287 -2.64 -13.60 8.96
N GLU A 288 -1.75 -13.35 8.01
CA GLU A 288 -1.15 -14.38 7.14
C GLU A 288 0.39 -14.37 7.19
N GLY A 289 1.00 -15.55 7.20
CA GLY A 289 2.45 -15.74 7.04
C GLY A 289 2.91 -15.84 5.57
N ARG A 290 1.96 -15.81 4.62
CA ARG A 290 2.14 -15.93 3.15
C ARG A 290 2.71 -17.26 2.62
N ASN A 291 2.83 -18.24 3.48
CA ASN A 291 3.29 -19.61 3.21
C ASN A 291 2.19 -20.65 3.53
N GLY A 292 0.94 -20.20 3.67
CA GLY A 292 -0.18 -21.01 4.15
C GLY A 292 -0.36 -20.99 5.67
N ASP A 293 0.48 -20.24 6.40
CA ASP A 293 0.32 -20.07 7.84
C ASP A 293 -0.61 -18.90 8.16
N PHE A 294 -1.41 -19.03 9.22
CA PHE A 294 -2.39 -18.04 9.64
C PHE A 294 -2.41 -17.83 11.15
N LEU A 295 -2.73 -16.61 11.56
CA LEU A 295 -3.28 -16.34 12.87
C LEU A 295 -4.81 -16.24 12.77
N LEU A 296 -5.47 -16.96 13.66
CA LEU A 296 -6.92 -17.18 13.65
C LEU A 296 -7.52 -16.74 14.98
N ILE A 297 -8.69 -16.10 14.94
CA ILE A 297 -9.53 -15.91 16.12
C ILE A 297 -10.40 -17.15 16.29
N ASP A 298 -10.26 -17.82 17.42
CA ASP A 298 -11.02 -19.01 17.76
C ASP A 298 -12.37 -18.62 18.38
N THR A 299 -13.46 -18.90 17.65
CA THR A 299 -14.83 -18.67 18.12
C THR A 299 -15.53 -19.94 18.60
N ASP A 300 -14.81 -21.06 18.69
CA ASP A 300 -15.29 -22.36 19.19
C ASP A 300 -14.21 -23.08 20.01
N PRO A 301 -13.69 -22.45 21.07
CA PRO A 301 -12.67 -23.06 21.92
C PRO A 301 -13.19 -24.31 22.62
N SER A 302 -12.26 -25.08 23.20
CA SER A 302 -12.64 -26.16 24.13
C SER A 302 -13.13 -25.59 25.47
N ASP A 303 -13.60 -26.45 26.37
CA ASP A 303 -13.98 -26.08 27.73
C ASP A 303 -12.83 -25.48 28.57
N LYS A 304 -11.59 -25.54 28.08
CA LYS A 304 -10.39 -24.96 28.72
C LYS A 304 -9.90 -23.69 28.04
N GLY A 305 -10.42 -23.39 26.85
CA GLY A 305 -10.08 -22.19 26.10
C GLY A 305 -11.02 -21.04 26.38
N ASP A 306 -10.69 -19.89 25.80
CA ASP A 306 -11.44 -18.66 25.92
C ASP A 306 -11.95 -18.22 24.54
N TYR A 307 -13.20 -17.76 24.46
CA TYR A 307 -13.75 -17.26 23.19
C TYR A 307 -12.95 -16.04 22.74
N GLY A 308 -12.45 -16.09 21.50
CA GLY A 308 -11.63 -15.02 20.94
C GLY A 308 -10.12 -15.18 21.18
N GLN A 309 -9.68 -16.30 21.75
CA GLN A 309 -8.26 -16.64 21.82
C GLN A 309 -7.64 -16.74 20.42
N ILE A 310 -6.34 -16.50 20.33
CA ILE A 310 -5.61 -16.51 19.06
C ILE A 310 -4.92 -17.86 18.87
N VAL A 311 -5.28 -18.54 17.79
CA VAL A 311 -4.69 -19.81 17.38
C VAL A 311 -3.75 -19.57 16.21
N GLU A 312 -2.55 -20.14 16.30
CA GLU A 312 -1.64 -20.21 15.16
C GLU A 312 -1.87 -21.53 14.42
N LEU A 313 -2.17 -21.42 13.13
CA LEU A 313 -2.22 -22.54 12.20
C LEU A 313 -0.98 -22.47 11.33
N GLN A 314 0.01 -23.31 11.66
CA GLN A 314 1.20 -23.52 10.82
C GLN A 314 0.97 -24.71 9.90
N ASN A 315 1.18 -24.47 8.61
CA ASN A 315 1.01 -25.42 7.52
C ASN A 315 1.97 -26.63 7.67
N GLU A 316 3.22 -26.38 8.08
CA GLU A 316 4.25 -27.42 8.11
C GLU A 316 4.45 -28.09 9.49
N ALA A 317 4.04 -27.45 10.58
CA ALA A 317 4.29 -27.97 11.94
C ALA A 317 3.24 -29.00 12.39
N TRP A 318 2.04 -28.96 11.81
CA TRP A 318 0.89 -29.76 12.24
C TRP A 318 0.50 -29.51 13.71
N GLU A 319 0.84 -28.34 14.24
CA GLU A 319 0.53 -27.90 15.61
C GLU A 319 -0.61 -26.87 15.59
N ARG A 320 -1.41 -26.84 16.66
CA ARG A 320 -2.45 -25.84 16.88
C ARG A 320 -2.24 -25.19 18.23
N THR A 321 -1.47 -24.13 18.24
CA THR A 321 -1.04 -23.48 19.48
C THR A 321 -1.91 -22.26 19.75
N VAL A 322 -2.33 -22.08 21.01
CA VAL A 322 -2.93 -20.82 21.45
C VAL A 322 -1.79 -19.87 21.80
N VAL A 323 -1.59 -18.85 20.97
CA VAL A 323 -0.47 -17.90 21.11
C VAL A 323 -0.84 -16.68 21.95
N ALA A 324 -2.12 -16.33 22.04
CA ALA A 324 -2.62 -15.26 22.91
C ALA A 324 -4.06 -15.54 23.37
N GLY A 325 -4.46 -14.99 24.51
CA GLY A 325 -5.84 -15.07 25.01
C GLY A 325 -6.78 -14.10 24.31
N SER A 326 -6.26 -13.06 23.65
CA SER A 326 -7.06 -12.11 22.86
C SER A 326 -6.22 -11.39 21.80
N LEU A 327 -6.89 -10.72 20.87
CA LEU A 327 -6.27 -9.90 19.83
C LEU A 327 -5.44 -8.76 20.43
N GLU A 328 -6.00 -8.10 21.44
CA GLU A 328 -5.36 -6.98 22.14
C GLU A 328 -4.10 -7.42 22.87
N GLU A 329 -4.14 -8.57 23.54
CA GLU A 329 -2.95 -9.12 24.19
C GLU A 329 -1.82 -9.31 23.17
N LEU A 330 -2.13 -9.85 22.00
CA LEU A 330 -1.14 -10.05 20.94
C LEU A 330 -0.57 -8.72 20.44
N ILE A 331 -1.41 -7.72 20.19
CA ILE A 331 -0.97 -6.38 19.74
C ILE A 331 -0.12 -5.69 20.81
N TYR A 332 -0.50 -5.77 22.09
CA TYR A 332 0.30 -5.18 23.17
C TYR A 332 1.64 -5.88 23.38
N ARG A 333 1.77 -7.17 23.04
CA ARG A 333 3.07 -7.83 22.97
C ARG A 333 3.95 -7.25 21.85
N GLU A 334 3.38 -6.94 20.68
CA GLU A 334 4.11 -6.25 19.60
C GLU A 334 4.60 -4.87 20.03
N ILE A 335 3.73 -4.09 20.68
CA ILE A 335 4.07 -2.78 21.21
C ILE A 335 5.21 -2.91 22.23
N GLY A 336 5.12 -3.86 23.16
CA GLY A 336 6.17 -4.12 24.15
C GLY A 336 7.50 -4.54 23.52
N SER A 337 7.47 -5.33 22.45
CA SER A 337 8.67 -5.72 21.69
C SER A 337 9.33 -4.50 21.04
N LEU A 338 8.55 -3.63 20.39
CA LEU A 338 9.03 -2.37 19.80
C LEU A 338 9.68 -1.46 20.85
N GLU A 339 9.08 -1.33 22.04
CA GLU A 339 9.63 -0.52 23.14
C GLU A 339 10.95 -1.06 23.68
N GLN A 340 11.19 -2.37 23.57
CA GLN A 340 12.43 -3.03 23.95
C GLN A 340 13.50 -3.04 22.83
N GLY A 341 13.19 -2.43 21.69
CA GLY A 341 14.10 -2.36 20.54
C GLY A 341 14.00 -3.56 19.57
N GLY A 342 12.94 -4.36 19.66
CA GLY A 342 12.63 -5.43 18.71
C GLY A 342 12.20 -4.88 17.36
N THR A 343 13.16 -4.36 16.58
CA THR A 343 12.90 -3.72 15.27
C THR A 343 13.40 -4.52 14.08
N GLU A 344 13.96 -5.72 14.29
CA GLU A 344 14.60 -6.54 13.24
C GLU A 344 13.63 -6.86 12.09
N LYS A 345 12.36 -7.16 12.39
CA LYS A 345 11.33 -7.44 11.38
C LYS A 345 11.03 -6.26 10.45
N TYR A 346 11.35 -5.04 10.87
CA TYR A 346 11.14 -3.83 10.07
C TYR A 346 12.36 -3.43 9.22
N MET A 347 13.50 -4.11 9.32
CA MET A 347 14.72 -3.71 8.59
C MET A 347 14.48 -3.67 7.08
N PHE A 348 13.90 -4.74 6.52
CA PHE A 348 13.56 -4.77 5.09
C PHE A 348 12.60 -3.63 4.71
N ILE A 349 11.59 -3.36 5.55
CA ILE A 349 10.63 -2.28 5.33
C ILE A 349 11.33 -0.93 5.30
N VAL A 350 12.25 -0.67 6.23
CA VAL A 350 12.96 0.61 6.33
C VAL A 350 13.95 0.77 5.17
N GLU A 351 14.69 -0.28 4.82
CA GLU A 351 15.71 -0.26 3.76
C GLU A 351 15.10 -0.11 2.36
N HIS A 352 13.97 -0.77 2.11
CA HIS A 352 13.38 -0.84 0.77
C HIS A 352 12.11 -0.02 0.63
N GLY A 353 11.60 0.58 1.70
CA GLY A 353 10.30 1.25 1.72
C GLY A 353 10.35 2.77 1.59
N ALA A 354 11.54 3.36 1.50
CA ALA A 354 11.69 4.79 1.26
C ALA A 354 11.14 5.22 -0.11
N PHE A 355 10.64 6.46 -0.15
CA PHE A 355 10.37 7.22 -1.37
C PHE A 355 11.63 7.65 -2.10
#